data_AF-A0A815GLC9-F1
#
_entry.id   AF-A0A815GLC9-F1
#
_cell.length_a   1.000
_cell.length_b   1.000
_cell.length_c   1.000
_cell.angle_alpha   90.00
_cell.angle_beta   90.00
_cell.angle_gamma   90.00
#
_symmetry.space_group_name_H-M   'P 1'
#
loop_
_entity.id
_entity.type
_entity.pdbx_description
1 polymer ?
#
loop_
_entity_poly.entity_id
_entity_poly.type
_entity_poly.pdbx_seq_one_letter_code
_entity_poly.pdbx_strand_id
1 'polypeptide(L)'
;MYENQWQPIDTYRLRISQPRFKLSHLHYEDNTPYNFKADPMMPNQFLFGLHFEKSYLVSAPGDDVSFWANLCIFSYFMIHMKSYDLFDSFLEQFNIAIQNRGTGILRENLVAFFCLCRKYYGIIEDPVKQDMFALKIITRMTALLPINRENMTVGSEAAKLFASIVLKHLSERSQEIWTTVIDSEWLSFSEGLVKLCCIQLLDGQVSIEQTNDYFIILSTIPDKTRREETVIKLLTLLNNLRYTLPRNQDVALYSLIDQNHLTLEHIELAASLETYISYLTQFVLSHQEDPNELHEKIQTQLDKLLSEKRFLNELDSIVYLLKFMATQTTKAVDDINEAATKRVKFVFETSNAVRKTVENYLNERNVHITLDEFPLIRDIIFRYHSSYILHNIACQQYLGRMLHRRDNQTANYFIIWFQQFLCESNPDWMNYETLLIQWTQCFVHNQDLFSTIIQQIDTLIELWTKVAPNDHKRTTLFVTHMITECFRQGKEQNI
;
A
#
# COMPACT_ATOMS: atom_id res chain seq x y z
N MET A 1 50.36 25.43 41.63
CA MET A 1 51.61 24.74 41.25
C MET A 1 51.43 23.29 41.68
N TYR A 2 50.81 22.41 40.87
CA TYR A 2 51.31 21.76 39.64
C TYR A 2 52.68 21.10 39.80
N GLU A 3 52.66 19.76 39.79
CA GLU A 3 53.56 18.81 39.12
C GLU A 3 52.93 17.43 39.41
N ASN A 4 52.02 16.86 38.59
CA ASN A 4 52.17 16.39 37.21
C ASN A 4 53.46 15.62 36.96
N GLN A 5 53.49 14.34 37.37
CA GLN A 5 54.25 13.32 36.67
C GLN A 5 53.27 12.23 36.22
N TRP A 6 52.90 12.32 34.95
CA TRP A 6 52.22 11.26 34.21
C TRP A 6 53.21 10.11 34.06
N GLN A 7 52.89 8.95 34.61
CA GLN A 7 53.50 7.71 34.13
C GLN A 7 52.70 7.19 32.93
N PRO A 8 53.36 6.65 31.89
CA PRO A 8 52.66 6.00 30.81
C PRO A 8 51.94 4.78 31.37
N ILE A 9 50.63 4.70 31.21
CA ILE A 9 49.94 3.43 31.39
C ILE A 9 50.23 2.63 30.11
N ASP A 10 51.13 1.66 30.27
CA ASP A 10 51.48 0.65 29.29
C ASP A 10 50.22 -0.11 28.79
N THR A 11 50.31 -0.52 27.52
CA THR A 11 49.47 -1.47 26.77
C THR A 11 48.40 -2.23 27.59
N TYR A 12 47.13 -1.86 27.38
CA TYR A 12 46.01 -2.65 27.90
C TYR A 12 45.87 -3.98 27.14
N ARG A 13 45.97 -5.08 27.87
CA ARG A 13 45.67 -6.44 27.40
C ARG A 13 44.17 -6.72 27.45
N LEU A 14 43.58 -7.10 26.32
CA LEU A 14 42.24 -7.67 26.24
C LEU A 14 42.21 -8.99 27.02
N ARG A 15 41.57 -9.02 28.20
CA ARG A 15 41.46 -10.24 29.00
C ARG A 15 40.17 -10.98 28.65
N ILE A 16 40.25 -11.89 27.68
CA ILE A 16 39.18 -12.85 27.41
C ILE A 16 39.19 -13.86 28.56
N SER A 17 38.19 -13.81 29.45
CA SER A 17 38.06 -14.80 30.51
C SER A 17 37.60 -16.14 29.93
N GLN A 18 38.49 -17.13 29.87
CA GLN A 18 38.08 -18.53 29.78
C GLN A 18 37.21 -18.89 31.00
N PRO A 19 36.14 -19.69 30.85
CA PRO A 19 35.46 -20.26 32.00
C PRO A 19 36.45 -21.17 32.73
N ARG A 20 36.49 -21.06 34.06
CA ARG A 20 37.39 -21.86 34.92
C ARG A 20 37.13 -23.36 34.71
N PHE A 21 37.96 -24.00 33.91
CA PHE A 21 38.35 -25.39 34.15
C PHE A 21 39.80 -25.41 34.59
N LYS A 22 40.07 -26.07 35.72
CA LYS A 22 41.43 -26.33 36.20
C LYS A 22 42.19 -27.09 35.11
N LEU A 23 43.08 -26.42 34.40
CA LEU A 23 44.20 -27.04 33.72
C LEU A 23 45.45 -26.18 33.96
N SER A 24 46.35 -26.78 34.72
CA SER A 24 47.70 -26.31 35.00
C SER A 24 48.52 -26.19 33.72
N HIS A 25 49.29 -25.11 33.65
CA HIS A 25 50.41 -24.84 32.72
C HIS A 25 50.08 -24.75 31.22
N LEU A 26 50.14 -23.54 30.67
CA LEU A 26 50.69 -23.28 29.33
C LEU A 26 51.01 -21.78 29.17
N HIS A 27 52.29 -21.48 28.91
CA HIS A 27 52.74 -20.21 28.35
C HIS A 27 52.28 -20.10 26.90
N TYR A 28 51.85 -18.92 26.46
CA TYR A 28 51.74 -18.61 25.03
C TYR A 28 52.18 -17.18 24.73
N GLU A 29 53.00 -17.09 23.68
CA GLU A 29 53.62 -15.91 23.10
C GLU A 29 52.61 -15.08 22.27
N ASP A 30 52.77 -13.75 22.34
CA ASP A 30 52.10 -12.78 21.49
C ASP A 30 52.47 -13.02 20.02
N ASN A 31 51.53 -13.51 19.20
CA ASN A 31 51.45 -13.34 17.73
C ASN A 31 50.51 -14.34 17.01
N THR A 32 49.43 -14.85 17.64
CA THR A 32 48.47 -15.72 16.94
C THR A 32 47.14 -14.99 16.65
N PRO A 33 46.55 -15.18 15.45
CA PRO A 33 45.27 -14.58 15.08
C PRO A 33 44.17 -15.11 16.01
N TYR A 34 43.28 -14.21 16.46
CA TYR A 34 42.20 -14.54 17.39
C TYR A 34 41.24 -15.59 16.78
N ASN A 35 41.46 -16.86 17.12
CA ASN A 35 40.53 -17.94 16.82
C ASN A 35 39.43 -17.98 17.90
N PHE A 36 38.27 -17.40 17.60
CA PHE A 36 37.07 -17.58 18.43
C PHE A 36 36.43 -18.94 18.10
N LYS A 37 36.51 -19.91 19.02
CA LYS A 37 35.67 -21.12 18.98
C LYS A 37 34.44 -20.90 19.85
N ALA A 38 33.25 -20.97 19.27
CA ALA A 38 32.00 -21.03 20.02
C ALA A 38 31.97 -22.32 20.86
N ASP A 39 31.63 -22.22 22.16
CA ASP A 39 31.44 -23.38 23.03
C ASP A 39 30.02 -23.94 22.83
N PRO A 40 29.87 -25.17 22.28
CA PRO A 40 28.56 -25.75 22.00
C PRO A 40 27.82 -26.27 23.24
N MET A 41 28.41 -26.21 24.45
CA MET A 41 27.86 -26.84 25.66
C MET A 41 27.04 -25.90 26.58
N MET A 42 26.89 -24.61 26.25
CA MET A 42 26.15 -23.63 27.07
C MET A 42 25.01 -22.92 26.31
N PRO A 43 23.85 -23.56 26.12
CA PRO A 43 22.76 -23.01 25.31
C PRO A 43 22.09 -21.74 25.90
N ASN A 44 22.20 -21.50 27.22
CA ASN A 44 21.42 -20.47 27.91
C ASN A 44 22.21 -19.23 28.38
N GLN A 45 23.55 -19.19 28.23
CA GLN A 45 24.36 -18.06 28.68
C GLN A 45 25.13 -17.47 27.49
N PHE A 46 24.79 -16.23 27.12
CA PHE A 46 25.62 -15.44 26.21
C PHE A 46 26.90 -15.05 26.95
N LEU A 47 27.98 -15.77 26.69
CA LEU A 47 29.30 -15.43 27.20
C LEU A 47 29.91 -14.32 26.32
N PHE A 48 29.51 -13.08 26.56
CA PHE A 48 30.45 -11.98 26.41
C PHE A 48 30.88 -11.57 27.82
N GLY A 49 31.95 -12.20 28.30
CA GLY A 49 32.68 -11.73 29.48
C GLY A 49 33.42 -10.43 29.18
N LEU A 50 32.69 -9.37 28.85
CA LEU A 50 33.21 -8.00 28.77
C LEU A 50 32.93 -7.33 30.11
N HIS A 51 33.95 -7.27 30.97
CA HIS A 51 33.93 -6.38 32.13
C HIS A 51 34.02 -4.94 31.62
N PHE A 52 32.88 -4.26 31.56
CA PHE A 52 32.85 -2.81 31.38
C PHE A 52 33.47 -2.18 32.63
N GLU A 53 34.54 -1.40 32.45
CA GLU A 53 35.04 -0.58 33.55
C GLU A 53 33.93 0.33 34.04
N LYS A 54 33.76 0.31 35.36
CA LYS A 54 32.55 0.58 36.15
C LYS A 54 32.05 2.03 36.08
N SER A 55 32.57 2.88 35.19
CA SER A 55 32.32 4.32 35.18
C SER A 55 31.34 4.82 34.13
N TYR A 56 30.97 4.03 33.11
CA TYR A 56 30.14 4.54 31.99
C TYR A 56 28.81 3.82 31.73
N LEU A 57 28.57 2.65 32.33
CA LEU A 57 27.30 1.93 32.26
C LEU A 57 26.92 1.47 33.66
N VAL A 58 25.78 1.97 34.18
CA VAL A 58 25.30 1.72 35.55
C VAL A 58 24.89 0.24 35.80
N SER A 59 25.05 -0.64 34.82
CA SER A 59 24.86 -2.09 35.00
C SER A 59 25.71 -2.89 34.00
N ALA A 60 26.56 -3.80 34.52
CA ALA A 60 27.16 -4.87 33.74
C ALA A 60 26.10 -5.94 33.40
N PRO A 61 26.15 -6.60 32.22
CA PRO A 61 25.17 -7.60 31.84
C PRO A 61 25.48 -8.94 32.53
N GLY A 62 24.51 -9.40 33.30
CA GLY A 62 24.49 -10.66 34.02
C GLY A 62 23.19 -10.71 34.79
N ASP A 63 22.22 -11.44 34.23
CA ASP A 63 20.98 -11.92 34.86
C ASP A 63 19.63 -11.22 34.60
N ASP A 64 19.47 -10.18 33.75
CA ASP A 64 18.11 -9.74 33.34
C ASP A 64 18.01 -8.88 32.06
N VAL A 65 18.94 -9.05 31.10
CA VAL A 65 18.93 -8.29 29.83
C VAL A 65 18.42 -9.18 28.70
N SER A 66 17.38 -8.74 27.98
CA SER A 66 16.81 -9.51 26.87
C SER A 66 17.86 -9.80 25.79
N PHE A 67 17.66 -10.87 25.03
CA PHE A 67 18.61 -11.28 23.99
C PHE A 67 18.89 -10.14 22.99
N TRP A 68 17.83 -9.49 22.51
CA TRP A 68 17.96 -8.35 21.60
C TRP A 68 18.59 -7.12 22.26
N ALA A 69 18.41 -6.92 23.56
CA ALA A 69 19.07 -5.82 24.27
C ALA A 69 20.60 -5.95 24.27
N ASN A 70 21.14 -7.18 24.32
CA ASN A 70 22.58 -7.40 24.16
C ASN A 70 23.08 -6.93 22.79
N LEU A 71 22.32 -7.17 21.73
CA LEU A 71 22.66 -6.69 20.38
C LEU A 71 22.90 -5.17 20.37
N CYS A 72 21.96 -4.42 20.95
CA CYS A 72 22.07 -2.97 21.06
C CYS A 72 23.29 -2.54 21.88
N ILE A 73 23.48 -3.10 23.08
CA ILE A 73 24.54 -2.67 24.00
C ILE A 73 25.92 -2.92 23.39
N PHE A 74 26.15 -4.11 22.81
CA PHE A 74 27.45 -4.45 22.22
C PHE A 74 27.76 -3.64 20.96
N SER A 75 26.78 -3.43 20.07
CA SER A 75 26.98 -2.55 18.91
C SER A 75 27.33 -1.13 19.33
N TYR A 76 26.67 -0.59 20.36
CA TYR A 76 26.91 0.78 20.82
C TYR A 76 28.28 0.91 21.52
N PHE A 77 28.70 -0.12 22.26
CA PHE A 77 30.04 -0.17 22.83
C PHE A 77 31.13 -0.20 21.75
N MET A 78 30.98 -1.05 20.72
CA MET A 78 31.93 -1.09 19.61
C MET A 78 32.01 0.25 18.87
N ILE A 79 30.87 0.94 18.72
CA ILE A 79 30.84 2.28 18.13
C ILE A 79 31.60 3.29 19.00
N HIS A 80 31.30 3.32 20.30
CA HIS A 80 31.93 4.24 21.23
C HIS A 80 33.45 4.05 21.31
N MET A 81 33.90 2.80 21.33
CA MET A 81 35.32 2.43 21.40
C MET A 81 36.03 2.44 20.03
N LYS A 82 35.30 2.68 18.95
CA LYS A 82 35.79 2.61 17.55
C LYS A 82 36.42 1.25 17.20
N SER A 83 35.94 0.17 17.80
CA SER A 83 36.42 -1.21 17.59
C SER A 83 35.59 -1.91 16.51
N TYR A 84 35.54 -1.32 15.31
CA TYR A 84 34.64 -1.76 14.23
C TYR A 84 35.05 -3.10 13.61
N ASP A 85 36.34 -3.43 13.67
CA ASP A 85 36.94 -4.68 13.22
C ASP A 85 36.34 -5.92 13.90
N LEU A 86 35.82 -5.75 15.12
CA LEU A 86 35.18 -6.83 15.88
C LEU A 86 33.72 -7.09 15.44
N PHE A 87 33.12 -6.20 14.66
CA PHE A 87 31.68 -6.25 14.39
C PHE A 87 31.27 -7.46 13.55
N ASP A 88 32.07 -7.85 12.55
CA ASP A 88 31.75 -9.01 11.70
C ASP A 88 31.74 -10.31 12.50
N SER A 89 32.75 -10.53 13.33
CA SER A 89 32.82 -11.69 14.23
C SER A 89 31.67 -11.68 15.24
N PHE A 90 31.31 -10.51 15.76
CA PHE A 90 30.16 -10.36 16.65
C PHE A 90 28.84 -10.72 15.93
N LEU A 91 28.64 -10.23 14.70
CA LEU A 91 27.44 -10.47 13.90
C LEU A 91 27.29 -11.97 13.58
N GLU A 92 28.38 -12.65 13.24
CA GLU A 92 28.41 -14.09 12.99
C GLU A 92 28.03 -14.89 14.24
N GLN A 93 28.65 -14.58 15.39
CA GLN A 93 28.32 -15.23 16.66
C GLN A 93 26.85 -15.03 17.06
N PHE A 94 26.33 -13.82 16.84
CA PHE A 94 24.94 -13.51 17.14
C PHE A 94 23.98 -14.30 16.23
N ASN A 95 24.30 -14.43 14.94
CA ASN A 95 23.54 -15.26 14.00
C ASN A 95 23.51 -16.74 14.38
N ILE A 96 24.66 -17.32 14.74
CA ILE A 96 24.75 -18.71 15.21
C ILE A 96 23.86 -18.90 16.46
N ALA A 97 23.87 -17.93 17.36
CA ALA A 97 23.05 -17.99 18.56
C ALA A 97 21.54 -17.86 18.28
N ILE A 98 21.13 -17.06 17.28
CA ILE A 98 19.73 -17.03 16.80
C ILE A 98 19.33 -18.44 16.32
N GLN A 99 20.16 -19.08 15.50
CA GLN A 99 19.89 -20.42 14.96
C GLN A 99 19.77 -21.48 16.05
N ASN A 100 20.64 -21.42 17.07
CA ASN A 100 20.67 -22.39 18.18
C ASN A 100 19.49 -22.24 19.16
N ARG A 101 18.91 -21.04 19.30
CA ARG A 101 17.82 -20.76 20.24
C ARG A 101 16.41 -21.04 19.67
N GLY A 102 16.31 -21.44 18.41
CA GLY A 102 15.06 -21.86 17.77
C GLY A 102 14.05 -20.73 17.56
N THR A 103 12.80 -21.09 17.27
CA THR A 103 11.75 -20.15 16.83
C THR A 103 11.25 -19.19 17.92
N GLY A 104 11.49 -19.49 19.20
CA GLY A 104 11.01 -18.67 20.32
C GLY A 104 11.57 -17.26 20.32
N ILE A 105 12.84 -17.09 19.96
CA ILE A 105 13.54 -15.80 19.97
C ILE A 105 13.07 -14.86 18.86
N LEU A 106 12.56 -15.44 17.77
CA LEU A 106 12.00 -14.73 16.63
C LEU A 106 10.64 -14.09 16.97
N ARG A 107 10.02 -14.50 18.07
CA ARG A 107 8.74 -13.97 18.57
C ARG A 107 8.90 -12.95 19.69
N GLU A 108 10.11 -12.72 20.19
CA GLU A 108 10.35 -11.74 21.26
C GLU A 108 10.02 -10.32 20.80
N ASN A 109 9.24 -9.60 21.61
CA ASN A 109 8.81 -8.23 21.32
C ASN A 109 10.02 -7.27 21.23
N LEU A 110 10.11 -6.53 20.13
CA LEU A 110 11.23 -5.63 19.83
C LEU A 110 11.12 -4.23 20.47
N VAL A 111 10.02 -3.91 21.17
CA VAL A 111 9.83 -2.60 21.82
C VAL A 111 10.96 -2.31 22.81
N ALA A 112 11.35 -3.28 23.64
CA ALA A 112 12.43 -3.10 24.61
C ALA A 112 13.78 -2.81 23.92
N PHE A 113 14.05 -3.47 22.80
CA PHE A 113 15.24 -3.21 21.98
C PHE A 113 15.26 -1.74 21.50
N PHE A 114 14.20 -1.27 20.87
CA PHE A 114 14.15 0.10 20.35
C PHE A 114 14.16 1.17 21.45
N CYS A 115 13.57 0.90 22.61
CA CYS A 115 13.70 1.77 23.77
C CYS A 115 15.16 1.92 24.22
N LEU A 116 15.95 0.85 24.18
CA LEU A 116 17.38 0.90 24.50
C LEU A 116 18.18 1.61 23.41
N CYS A 117 17.89 1.36 22.13
CA CYS A 117 18.51 2.10 21.03
C CYS A 117 18.30 3.60 21.24
N ARG A 118 17.07 4.04 21.49
CA ARG A 118 16.75 5.45 21.78
C ARG A 118 17.50 5.96 23.01
N LYS A 119 17.50 5.20 24.12
CA LYS A 119 18.15 5.61 25.37
C LYS A 119 19.65 5.84 25.19
N TYR A 120 20.33 4.96 24.45
CA TYR A 120 21.78 5.01 24.30
C TYR A 120 22.23 5.77 23.05
N TYR A 121 21.33 6.18 22.15
CA TYR A 121 21.71 6.81 20.89
C TYR A 121 22.54 8.07 21.12
N GLY A 122 22.16 8.90 22.10
CA GLY A 122 22.90 10.11 22.46
C GLY A 122 24.37 9.88 22.88
N ILE A 123 24.75 8.67 23.29
CA ILE A 123 26.14 8.32 23.63
C ILE A 123 26.99 8.14 22.36
N ILE A 124 26.35 7.68 21.29
CA ILE A 124 27.01 7.35 20.03
C ILE A 124 26.65 8.30 18.89
N GLU A 125 25.82 9.32 19.15
CA GLU A 125 25.32 10.27 18.16
C GLU A 125 26.47 10.99 17.43
N ASP A 126 27.45 11.51 18.17
CA ASP A 126 28.62 12.17 17.58
C ASP A 126 29.46 11.21 16.73
N PRO A 127 29.85 10.01 17.23
CA PRO A 127 30.47 8.97 16.39
C PRO A 127 29.69 8.67 15.11
N VAL A 128 28.36 8.52 15.19
CA VAL A 128 27.52 8.19 14.03
C VAL A 128 27.46 9.32 13.02
N LYS A 129 27.40 10.57 13.48
CA LYS A 129 27.43 11.76 12.61
C LYS A 129 28.75 11.92 11.89
N GLN A 130 29.86 11.56 12.53
CA GLN A 130 31.21 11.80 12.02
C GLN A 130 31.75 10.61 11.21
N ASP A 131 31.42 9.38 11.60
CA ASP A 131 32.07 8.16 11.12
C ASP A 131 31.11 7.21 10.39
N MET A 132 31.40 6.92 9.12
CA MET A 132 30.57 6.02 8.30
C MET A 132 30.57 4.59 8.80
N PHE A 133 31.66 4.12 9.44
CA PHE A 133 31.69 2.77 9.99
C PHE A 133 30.72 2.61 11.15
N ALA A 134 30.56 3.65 11.98
CA ALA A 134 29.55 3.66 13.03
C ALA A 134 28.13 3.55 12.45
N LEU A 135 27.83 4.32 11.39
CA LEU A 135 26.54 4.24 10.72
C LEU A 135 26.30 2.88 10.05
N LYS A 136 27.32 2.29 9.42
CA LYS A 136 27.28 0.91 8.88
C LYS A 136 26.96 -0.11 9.95
N ILE A 137 27.59 -0.02 11.12
CA ILE A 137 27.32 -0.93 12.25
C ILE A 137 25.87 -0.83 12.70
N ILE A 138 25.32 0.37 12.85
CA ILE A 138 23.92 0.54 13.23
C ILE A 138 22.98 -0.08 12.20
N THR A 139 23.20 0.19 10.91
CA THR A 139 22.39 -0.40 9.84
C THR A 139 22.52 -1.92 9.82
N ARG A 140 23.74 -2.47 9.90
CA ARG A 140 23.95 -3.92 9.87
C ARG A 140 23.45 -4.61 11.15
N MET A 141 23.40 -3.92 12.28
CA MET A 141 22.78 -4.42 13.51
C MET A 141 21.27 -4.63 13.32
N THR A 142 20.57 -3.71 12.66
CA THR A 142 19.12 -3.87 12.42
C THR A 142 18.81 -5.04 11.50
N ALA A 143 19.75 -5.47 10.67
CA ALA A 143 19.62 -6.64 9.80
C ALA A 143 19.33 -7.94 10.55
N LEU A 144 19.70 -8.04 11.83
CA LEU A 144 19.45 -9.24 12.64
C LEU A 144 18.04 -9.30 13.23
N LEU A 145 17.29 -8.20 13.20
CA LEU A 145 16.00 -8.11 13.88
C LEU A 145 14.93 -8.93 13.13
N PRO A 146 14.19 -9.82 13.80
CA PRO A 146 13.25 -10.72 13.16
C PRO A 146 11.89 -10.06 12.88
N ILE A 147 11.85 -8.88 12.26
CA ILE A 147 10.61 -8.08 12.11
C ILE A 147 9.48 -8.90 11.47
N ASN A 148 8.40 -9.10 12.24
CA ASN A 148 7.18 -9.76 11.82
C ASN A 148 5.97 -9.23 12.61
N ARG A 149 4.77 -9.71 12.28
CA ARG A 149 3.52 -9.26 12.92
C ARG A 149 3.43 -9.57 14.41
N GLU A 150 4.09 -10.61 14.87
CA GLU A 150 4.01 -11.08 16.26
C GLU A 150 4.92 -10.24 17.19
N ASN A 151 5.99 -9.65 16.66
CA ASN A 151 6.99 -8.96 17.47
C ASN A 151 7.19 -7.46 17.21
N MET A 152 6.60 -6.93 16.13
CA MET A 152 6.65 -5.51 15.79
C MET A 152 5.29 -4.86 15.99
N THR A 153 5.22 -3.88 16.88
CA THR A 153 4.02 -3.05 17.08
C THR A 153 4.05 -1.88 16.09
N VAL A 154 3.05 -1.83 15.20
CA VAL A 154 2.80 -0.71 14.28
C VAL A 154 2.65 0.59 15.10
N GLY A 155 3.33 1.66 14.68
CA GLY A 155 3.32 2.95 15.40
C GLY A 155 4.17 2.97 16.68
N SER A 156 5.13 2.06 16.85
CA SER A 156 6.09 2.13 17.96
C SER A 156 6.97 3.39 17.87
N GLU A 157 6.71 4.38 18.74
CA GLU A 157 7.43 5.66 18.76
C GLU A 157 8.96 5.49 18.92
N ALA A 158 9.40 4.53 19.75
CA ALA A 158 10.83 4.28 19.93
C ALA A 158 11.49 3.74 18.65
N ALA A 159 10.80 2.84 17.94
CA ALA A 159 11.29 2.29 16.68
C ALA A 159 11.31 3.34 15.58
N LYS A 160 10.23 4.14 15.49
CA LYS A 160 10.08 5.26 14.57
C LYS A 160 11.22 6.26 14.71
N LEU A 161 11.43 6.78 15.92
CA LEU A 161 12.47 7.79 16.17
C LEU A 161 13.86 7.25 15.81
N PHE A 162 14.14 6.00 16.20
CA PHE A 162 15.41 5.36 15.85
C PHE A 162 15.58 5.23 14.34
N ALA A 163 14.58 4.70 13.62
CA ALA A 163 14.64 4.54 12.17
C ALA A 163 14.79 5.90 11.46
N SER A 164 14.03 6.91 11.87
CA SER A 164 14.07 8.25 11.29
C SER A 164 15.45 8.90 11.45
N ILE A 165 16.06 8.82 12.64
CA ILE A 165 17.39 9.40 12.87
C ILE A 165 18.46 8.69 12.02
N VAL A 166 18.43 7.36 11.96
CA VAL A 166 19.41 6.59 11.19
C VAL A 166 19.24 6.83 9.68
N LEU A 167 18.00 6.81 9.17
CA LEU A 167 17.71 7.06 7.76
C LEU A 167 18.08 8.48 7.34
N LYS A 168 17.87 9.48 8.21
CA LYS A 168 18.30 10.86 7.96
C LYS A 168 19.82 10.95 7.80
N HIS A 169 20.60 10.32 8.67
CA HIS A 169 22.06 10.33 8.52
C HIS A 169 22.53 9.55 7.29
N LEU A 170 21.85 8.47 6.94
CA LEU A 170 22.12 7.74 5.69
C LEU A 170 21.80 8.61 4.47
N SER A 171 20.66 9.31 4.45
CA SER A 171 20.22 10.14 3.32
C SER A 171 21.17 11.32 3.09
N GLU A 172 21.53 12.04 4.18
CA GLU A 172 22.47 13.18 4.17
C GLU A 172 23.87 12.80 3.65
N ARG A 173 24.30 11.55 3.86
CA ARG A 173 25.64 11.06 3.50
C ARG A 173 25.61 9.89 2.50
N SER A 174 24.58 9.84 1.66
CA SER A 174 24.33 8.73 0.73
C SER A 174 25.49 8.44 -0.24
N GLN A 175 26.12 9.47 -0.80
CA GLN A 175 27.30 9.27 -1.68
C GLN A 175 28.46 8.59 -0.93
N GLU A 176 28.75 9.01 0.30
CA GLU A 176 29.85 8.47 1.09
C GLU A 176 29.57 7.03 1.54
N ILE A 177 28.34 6.71 1.94
CA ILE A 177 27.99 5.34 2.38
C ILE A 177 28.18 4.34 1.24
N TRP A 178 27.82 4.69 0.00
CA TRP A 178 27.97 3.80 -1.15
C TRP A 178 29.42 3.52 -1.53
N THR A 179 30.33 4.45 -1.24
CA THR A 179 31.78 4.23 -1.44
C THR A 179 32.44 3.37 -0.35
N THR A 180 31.78 3.21 0.81
CA THR A 180 32.35 2.54 1.99
C THR A 180 31.76 1.16 2.28
N VAL A 181 30.60 0.83 1.73
CA VAL A 181 30.00 -0.51 1.82
C VAL A 181 30.63 -1.41 0.77
N ILE A 182 31.38 -2.42 1.22
CA ILE A 182 31.98 -3.43 0.33
C ILE A 182 31.00 -4.58 0.05
N ASP A 183 31.25 -5.33 -1.02
CA ASP A 183 30.35 -6.39 -1.50
C ASP A 183 30.06 -7.48 -0.45
N SER A 184 31.05 -7.84 0.38
CA SER A 184 30.87 -8.82 1.46
C SER A 184 29.91 -8.36 2.55
N GLU A 185 29.75 -7.05 2.74
CA GLU A 185 28.85 -6.48 3.75
C GLU A 185 27.46 -6.18 3.18
N TRP A 186 27.35 -6.03 1.85
CA TRP A 186 26.16 -5.58 1.15
C TRP A 186 24.89 -6.30 1.58
N LEU A 187 24.94 -7.62 1.72
CA LEU A 187 23.77 -8.42 2.11
C LEU A 187 23.23 -7.99 3.47
N SER A 188 24.09 -7.92 4.49
CA SER A 188 23.68 -7.48 5.83
C SER A 188 23.31 -6.00 5.87
N PHE A 189 23.99 -5.15 5.10
CA PHE A 189 23.67 -3.73 5.06
C PHE A 189 22.30 -3.47 4.41
N SER A 190 22.03 -4.07 3.24
CA SER A 190 20.76 -3.94 2.53
C SER A 190 19.58 -4.47 3.35
N GLU A 191 19.75 -5.60 4.03
CA GLU A 191 18.72 -6.15 4.92
C GLU A 191 18.42 -5.22 6.11
N GLY A 192 19.45 -4.60 6.67
CA GLY A 192 19.30 -3.60 7.72
C GLY A 192 18.57 -2.35 7.23
N LEU A 193 18.91 -1.87 6.03
CA LEU A 193 18.26 -0.75 5.37
C LEU A 193 16.77 -1.05 5.08
N VAL A 194 16.46 -2.23 4.57
CA VAL A 194 15.08 -2.70 4.34
C VAL A 194 14.27 -2.62 5.64
N LYS A 195 14.82 -3.08 6.77
CA LYS A 195 14.14 -3.06 8.06
C LYS A 195 13.93 -1.64 8.58
N LEU A 196 14.91 -0.75 8.43
CA LEU A 196 14.78 0.66 8.79
C LEU A 196 13.69 1.35 7.96
N CYS A 197 13.71 1.18 6.64
CA CYS A 197 12.68 1.72 5.74
C CYS A 197 11.29 1.16 6.07
N CYS A 198 11.20 -0.14 6.37
CA CYS A 198 9.95 -0.78 6.79
C CYS A 198 9.39 -0.13 8.07
N ILE A 199 10.21 0.03 9.11
CA ILE A 199 9.80 0.69 10.36
C ILE A 199 9.29 2.12 10.10
N GLN A 200 9.98 2.87 9.25
CA GLN A 200 9.58 4.24 8.88
C GLN A 200 8.21 4.26 8.18
N LEU A 201 7.96 3.31 7.27
CA LEU A 201 6.71 3.24 6.51
C LEU A 201 5.51 2.75 7.34
N LEU A 202 5.75 1.91 8.36
CA LEU A 202 4.71 1.40 9.26
C LEU A 202 4.05 2.47 10.14
N ASP A 203 4.63 3.68 10.25
CA ASP A 203 4.12 4.72 11.14
C ASP A 203 2.84 5.40 10.63
N GLY A 204 2.60 5.40 9.31
CA GLY A 204 1.35 5.91 8.71
C GLY A 204 1.12 7.43 8.79
N GLN A 205 1.71 8.11 9.79
CA GLN A 205 1.70 9.57 9.99
C GLN A 205 3.05 10.19 9.61
N VAL A 206 3.54 9.85 8.42
CA VAL A 206 4.77 10.45 7.91
C VAL A 206 4.45 11.87 7.47
N SER A 207 4.99 12.85 8.19
CA SER A 207 4.99 14.24 7.74
C SER A 207 5.70 14.33 6.38
N ILE A 208 5.24 15.22 5.48
CA ILE A 208 5.75 15.33 4.10
C ILE A 208 7.30 15.42 4.06
N GLU A 209 7.91 16.05 5.06
CA GLU A 209 9.38 16.18 5.19
C GLU A 209 10.08 14.85 5.57
N GLN A 210 9.47 14.02 6.42
CA GLN A 210 10.01 12.70 6.82
C GLN A 210 9.84 11.61 5.73
N THR A 211 8.96 11.85 4.76
CA THR A 211 8.72 10.93 3.62
C THR A 211 9.89 10.88 2.64
N ASN A 212 10.83 11.82 2.70
CA ASN A 212 11.90 11.89 1.71
C ASN A 212 13.12 11.04 2.06
N ASP A 213 13.45 10.81 3.34
CA ASP A 213 14.73 10.18 3.71
C ASP A 213 14.87 8.74 3.20
N TYR A 214 13.84 7.90 3.41
CA TYR A 214 13.85 6.53 2.92
C TYR A 214 13.92 6.48 1.39
N PHE A 215 13.23 7.39 0.71
CA PHE A 215 13.21 7.44 -0.75
C PHE A 215 14.54 7.95 -1.30
N ILE A 216 15.14 8.97 -0.70
CA ILE A 216 16.45 9.52 -1.07
C ILE A 216 17.51 8.42 -0.95
N ILE A 217 17.57 7.70 0.17
CA ILE A 217 18.59 6.66 0.33
C ILE A 217 18.37 5.51 -0.67
N LEU A 218 17.14 5.04 -0.88
CA LEU A 218 16.88 3.97 -1.84
C LEU A 218 17.15 4.39 -3.29
N SER A 219 16.77 5.62 -3.68
CA SER A 219 16.95 6.13 -5.04
C SER A 219 18.42 6.35 -5.42
N THR A 220 19.27 6.65 -4.44
CA THR A 220 20.70 6.93 -4.63
C THR A 220 21.58 5.67 -4.66
N ILE A 221 21.04 4.47 -4.43
CA ILE A 221 21.79 3.21 -4.60
C ILE A 221 22.34 3.16 -6.04
N PRO A 222 23.68 3.12 -6.25
CA PRO A 222 24.26 3.33 -7.58
C PRO A 222 23.96 2.22 -8.58
N ASP A 223 23.94 0.97 -8.09
CA ASP A 223 23.69 -0.21 -8.92
C ASP A 223 22.17 -0.44 -9.03
N LYS A 224 21.65 -0.41 -10.27
CA LYS A 224 20.21 -0.56 -10.55
C LYS A 224 19.68 -1.89 -10.01
N THR A 225 20.39 -2.99 -10.21
CA THR A 225 19.96 -4.33 -9.78
C THR A 225 19.86 -4.41 -8.25
N ARG A 226 20.90 -3.95 -7.54
CA ARG A 226 20.93 -3.86 -6.08
C ARG A 226 19.81 -2.98 -5.52
N ARG A 227 19.53 -1.85 -6.18
CA ARG A 227 18.43 -0.98 -5.81
C ARG A 227 17.09 -1.71 -5.92
N GLU A 228 16.83 -2.33 -7.05
CA GLU A 228 15.58 -3.06 -7.30
C GLU A 228 15.39 -4.21 -6.31
N GLU A 229 16.42 -5.04 -6.09
CA GLU A 229 16.40 -6.11 -5.10
C GLU A 229 16.08 -5.60 -3.69
N THR A 230 16.66 -4.47 -3.29
CA THR A 230 16.43 -3.86 -1.98
C THR A 230 14.99 -3.38 -1.83
N VAL A 231 14.44 -2.71 -2.85
CA VAL A 231 13.05 -2.22 -2.82
C VAL A 231 12.06 -3.39 -2.88
N ILE A 232 12.33 -4.45 -3.66
CA ILE A 232 11.51 -5.66 -3.70
C ILE A 232 11.47 -6.36 -2.34
N LYS A 233 12.62 -6.50 -1.66
CA LYS A 233 12.68 -7.04 -0.29
C LYS A 233 11.84 -6.21 0.68
N LEU A 234 11.87 -4.89 0.56
CA LEU A 234 11.05 -3.98 1.36
C LEU A 234 9.55 -4.19 1.10
N LEU A 235 9.12 -4.24 -0.17
CA LEU A 235 7.72 -4.51 -0.53
C LEU A 235 7.27 -5.88 -0.03
N THR A 236 8.10 -6.91 -0.18
CA THR A 236 7.82 -8.26 0.34
C THR A 236 7.65 -8.25 1.86
N LEU A 237 8.53 -7.56 2.59
CA LEU A 237 8.43 -7.44 4.05
C LEU A 237 7.14 -6.71 4.48
N LEU A 238 6.81 -5.59 3.83
CA LEU A 238 5.56 -4.86 4.08
C LEU A 238 4.32 -5.73 3.78
N ASN A 239 4.38 -6.54 2.73
CA ASN A 239 3.30 -7.45 2.36
C ASN A 239 3.12 -8.59 3.38
N ASN A 240 4.22 -9.16 3.88
CA ASN A 240 4.20 -10.15 4.96
C ASN A 240 3.61 -9.58 6.26
N LEU A 241 3.83 -8.29 6.51
CA LEU A 241 3.18 -7.56 7.59
C LEU A 241 1.72 -7.19 7.28
N ARG A 242 1.22 -7.49 6.07
CA ARG A 242 -0.02 -7.00 5.41
C ARG A 242 -0.35 -5.57 5.84
N TYR A 243 0.64 -4.71 5.67
CA TYR A 243 0.49 -3.29 5.91
C TYR A 243 0.01 -2.59 4.64
N THR A 244 -0.96 -1.69 4.78
CA THR A 244 -1.42 -0.84 3.68
C THR A 244 -0.63 0.47 3.72
N LEU A 245 0.05 0.82 2.64
CA LEU A 245 0.81 2.07 2.60
C LEU A 245 -0.15 3.29 2.56
N PRO A 246 0.19 4.41 3.23
CA PRO A 246 -0.48 5.68 3.02
C PRO A 246 -0.37 6.17 1.56
N ARG A 247 -1.34 6.98 1.11
CA ARG A 247 -1.39 7.51 -0.27
C ARG A 247 -0.04 8.11 -0.70
N ASN A 248 0.40 7.75 -1.91
CA ASN A 248 1.60 8.23 -2.62
C ASN A 248 2.96 7.68 -2.14
N GLN A 249 3.04 6.99 -1.01
CA GLN A 249 4.30 6.36 -0.57
C GLN A 249 4.64 5.13 -1.42
N ASP A 250 3.60 4.40 -1.82
CA ASP A 250 3.64 3.28 -2.74
C ASP A 250 4.12 3.71 -4.14
N VAL A 251 3.62 4.84 -4.66
CA VAL A 251 4.06 5.39 -5.96
C VAL A 251 5.57 5.64 -5.98
N ALA A 252 6.11 6.23 -4.90
CA ALA A 252 7.54 6.50 -4.79
C ALA A 252 8.35 5.19 -4.82
N LEU A 253 7.94 4.17 -4.09
CA LEU A 253 8.64 2.87 -4.08
C LEU A 253 8.58 2.17 -5.44
N TYR A 254 7.40 2.13 -6.08
CA TYR A 254 7.28 1.49 -7.39
C TYR A 254 8.06 2.22 -8.49
N SER A 255 8.28 3.53 -8.37
CA SER A 255 9.12 4.27 -9.32
C SER A 255 10.60 3.83 -9.31
N LEU A 256 11.05 3.12 -8.28
CA LEU A 256 12.42 2.64 -8.13
C LEU A 256 12.65 1.24 -8.71
N ILE A 257 11.59 0.57 -9.16
CA ILE A 257 11.64 -0.80 -9.69
C ILE A 257 11.17 -0.81 -11.14
N ASP A 258 11.87 -1.55 -12.00
CA ASP A 258 11.34 -1.93 -13.31
C ASP A 258 9.98 -2.62 -13.17
N GLN A 259 8.99 -2.21 -13.97
CA GLN A 259 7.63 -2.73 -13.87
C GLN A 259 7.56 -4.25 -14.10
N ASN A 260 8.54 -4.82 -14.82
CA ASN A 260 8.67 -6.26 -15.05
C ASN A 260 9.03 -7.07 -13.79
N HIS A 261 9.54 -6.42 -12.73
CA HIS A 261 9.90 -7.08 -11.48
C HIS A 261 8.82 -6.92 -10.40
N LEU A 262 7.76 -6.16 -10.67
CA LEU A 262 6.61 -6.06 -9.78
C LEU A 262 5.76 -7.33 -9.91
N THR A 263 5.30 -7.86 -8.78
CA THR A 263 4.39 -9.00 -8.74
C THR A 263 3.01 -8.53 -8.29
N LEU A 264 1.98 -9.35 -8.54
CA LEU A 264 0.64 -9.09 -8.01
C LEU A 264 0.65 -8.90 -6.49
N GLU A 265 1.45 -9.67 -5.75
CA GLU A 265 1.59 -9.53 -4.29
C GLU A 265 2.08 -8.15 -3.87
N HIS A 266 2.98 -7.53 -4.64
CA HIS A 266 3.43 -6.17 -4.37
C HIS A 266 2.29 -5.16 -4.56
N ILE A 267 1.40 -5.37 -5.54
CA ILE A 267 0.25 -4.50 -5.82
C ILE A 267 -0.80 -4.55 -4.70
N GLU A 268 -0.82 -5.62 -3.88
CA GLU A 268 -1.67 -5.69 -2.69
C GLU A 268 -1.37 -4.53 -1.72
N LEU A 269 -0.17 -3.95 -1.71
CA LEU A 269 0.15 -2.85 -0.79
C LEU A 269 -0.59 -1.54 -1.05
N ALA A 270 -1.31 -1.43 -2.17
CA ALA A 270 -2.06 -0.26 -2.59
C ALA A 270 -2.97 0.29 -1.47
N ALA A 271 -2.92 1.62 -1.30
CA ALA A 271 -3.68 2.35 -0.28
C ALA A 271 -5.19 2.35 -0.50
N SER A 272 -5.62 2.22 -1.76
CA SER A 272 -6.99 2.40 -2.19
C SER A 272 -7.28 1.58 -3.45
N LEU A 273 -8.57 1.43 -3.78
CA LEU A 273 -8.97 0.74 -5.01
C LEU A 273 -8.48 1.45 -6.28
N GLU A 274 -8.48 2.78 -6.26
CA GLU A 274 -7.96 3.60 -7.36
C GLU A 274 -6.48 3.32 -7.60
N THR A 275 -5.71 3.35 -6.52
CA THR A 275 -4.28 3.05 -6.54
C THR A 275 -4.01 1.61 -7.00
N TYR A 276 -4.79 0.65 -6.50
CA TYR A 276 -4.72 -0.75 -6.93
C TYR A 276 -4.98 -0.90 -8.44
N ILE A 277 -6.04 -0.30 -8.96
CA ILE A 277 -6.40 -0.35 -10.40
C ILE A 277 -5.32 0.30 -11.26
N SER A 278 -4.72 1.40 -10.79
CA SER A 278 -3.63 2.07 -11.50
C SER A 278 -2.42 1.15 -11.65
N TYR A 279 -1.96 0.52 -10.55
CA TYR A 279 -0.83 -0.40 -10.59
C TYR A 279 -1.13 -1.68 -11.34
N LEU A 280 -2.36 -2.20 -11.21
CA LEU A 280 -2.77 -3.37 -11.96
C LEU A 280 -2.77 -3.10 -13.48
N THR A 281 -3.22 -1.91 -13.90
CA THR A 281 -3.13 -1.49 -15.31
C THR A 281 -1.69 -1.45 -15.77
N GLN A 282 -0.77 -0.87 -14.98
CA GLN A 282 0.66 -0.84 -15.30
C GLN A 282 1.26 -2.25 -15.36
N PHE A 283 0.95 -3.11 -14.40
CA PHE A 283 1.41 -4.49 -14.35
C PHE A 283 0.99 -5.28 -15.59
N VAL A 284 -0.28 -5.15 -16.02
CA VAL A 284 -0.79 -5.79 -17.24
C VAL A 284 -0.12 -5.26 -18.51
N LEU A 285 0.36 -4.00 -18.52
CA LEU A 285 1.12 -3.46 -19.65
C LEU A 285 2.50 -4.13 -19.78
N SER A 286 3.16 -4.37 -18.66
CA SER A 286 4.54 -4.87 -18.63
C SER A 286 4.61 -6.38 -18.79
N HIS A 287 3.56 -7.12 -18.42
CA HIS A 287 3.56 -8.58 -18.43
C HIS A 287 2.98 -9.15 -19.74
N GLN A 288 3.81 -9.89 -20.48
CA GLN A 288 3.43 -10.61 -21.70
C GLN A 288 3.01 -12.07 -21.46
N GLU A 289 2.55 -12.40 -20.25
CA GLU A 289 2.02 -13.74 -19.93
C GLU A 289 0.81 -14.10 -20.82
N ASP A 290 0.47 -15.40 -20.86
CA ASP A 290 -0.76 -15.85 -21.52
C ASP A 290 -1.97 -15.07 -20.95
N PRO A 291 -2.81 -14.45 -21.80
CA PRO A 291 -3.91 -13.62 -21.33
C PRO A 291 -4.88 -14.33 -20.38
N ASN A 292 -5.08 -15.63 -20.52
CA ASN A 292 -6.00 -16.38 -19.67
C ASN A 292 -5.37 -16.69 -18.31
N GLU A 293 -4.09 -17.07 -18.28
CA GLU A 293 -3.35 -17.31 -17.03
C GLU A 293 -3.26 -16.04 -16.19
N LEU A 294 -2.92 -14.92 -16.83
CA LEU A 294 -2.86 -13.61 -16.17
C LEU A 294 -4.24 -13.20 -15.63
N HIS A 295 -5.30 -13.44 -16.40
CA HIS A 295 -6.67 -13.18 -15.96
C HIS A 295 -7.03 -13.96 -14.69
N GLU A 296 -6.73 -15.26 -14.67
CA GLU A 296 -7.02 -16.13 -13.52
C GLU A 296 -6.24 -15.71 -12.26
N LYS A 297 -4.96 -15.34 -12.40
CA LYS A 297 -4.14 -14.83 -11.30
C LYS A 297 -4.72 -13.55 -10.71
N ILE A 298 -5.05 -12.57 -11.56
CA ILE A 298 -5.63 -11.29 -11.13
C ILE A 298 -7.00 -11.53 -10.47
N GLN A 299 -7.83 -12.41 -11.05
CA GLN A 299 -9.15 -12.71 -10.50
C GLN A 299 -9.05 -13.37 -9.11
N THR A 300 -8.15 -14.34 -8.95
CA THR A 300 -7.88 -15.01 -7.67
C THR A 300 -7.44 -14.00 -6.61
N GLN A 301 -6.52 -13.10 -6.98
CA GLN A 301 -6.07 -12.04 -6.08
C GLN A 301 -7.20 -11.07 -5.72
N LEU A 302 -7.99 -10.64 -6.69
CA LEU A 302 -9.11 -9.74 -6.46
C LEU A 302 -10.13 -10.36 -5.49
N ASP A 303 -10.49 -11.63 -5.72
CA ASP A 303 -11.43 -12.36 -4.85
C ASP A 303 -10.88 -12.46 -3.41
N LYS A 304 -9.58 -12.70 -3.23
CA LYS A 304 -8.91 -12.64 -1.92
C LYS A 304 -9.04 -11.26 -1.29
N LEU A 305 -8.65 -10.19 -1.99
CA LEU A 305 -8.68 -8.81 -1.47
C LEU A 305 -10.10 -8.36 -1.07
N LEU A 306 -11.11 -8.79 -1.82
CA LEU A 306 -12.52 -8.52 -1.51
C LEU A 306 -13.03 -9.34 -0.33
N SER A 307 -12.64 -10.62 -0.23
CA SER A 307 -12.98 -11.46 0.92
C SER A 307 -12.40 -10.92 2.24
N GLU A 308 -11.22 -10.30 2.17
CA GLU A 308 -10.57 -9.60 3.27
C GLU A 308 -11.12 -8.19 3.51
N LYS A 309 -12.14 -7.77 2.74
CA LYS A 309 -12.83 -6.48 2.88
C LYS A 309 -11.89 -5.27 2.79
N ARG A 310 -10.83 -5.34 1.96
CA ARG A 310 -9.82 -4.26 1.93
C ARG A 310 -10.24 -2.97 1.23
N PHE A 311 -11.06 -3.05 0.18
CA PHE A 311 -11.29 -1.89 -0.70
C PHE A 311 -12.77 -1.52 -0.87
N LEU A 312 -13.66 -2.50 -1.03
CA LEU A 312 -15.06 -2.28 -1.44
C LEU A 312 -16.06 -2.24 -0.27
N ASN A 313 -15.67 -1.74 0.90
CA ASN A 313 -16.63 -1.48 1.99
C ASN A 313 -17.16 -0.04 1.98
N GLU A 314 -16.51 0.86 1.24
CA GLU A 314 -16.81 2.28 1.24
C GLU A 314 -17.53 2.69 -0.04
N LEU A 315 -18.51 3.58 0.10
CA LEU A 315 -19.31 4.13 -1.00
C LEU A 315 -18.43 4.66 -2.13
N ASP A 316 -17.41 5.41 -1.78
CA ASP A 316 -16.53 6.08 -2.74
C ASP A 316 -15.75 5.07 -3.59
N SER A 317 -15.34 3.93 -3.02
CA SER A 317 -14.67 2.85 -3.75
C SER A 317 -15.60 2.17 -4.76
N ILE A 318 -16.85 1.91 -4.38
CA ILE A 318 -17.85 1.31 -5.28
C ILE A 318 -18.18 2.27 -6.43
N VAL A 319 -18.38 3.55 -6.10
CA VAL A 319 -18.62 4.62 -7.09
C VAL A 319 -17.42 4.76 -8.02
N TYR A 320 -16.20 4.76 -7.50
CA TYR A 320 -14.98 4.82 -8.29
C TYR A 320 -14.88 3.62 -9.25
N LEU A 321 -15.10 2.40 -8.75
CA LEU A 321 -15.04 1.18 -9.56
C LEU A 321 -16.03 1.23 -10.73
N LEU A 322 -17.27 1.61 -10.43
CA LEU A 322 -18.32 1.68 -11.44
C LEU A 322 -18.03 2.78 -12.47
N LYS A 323 -17.51 3.94 -12.05
CA LYS A 323 -17.01 4.98 -12.96
C LYS A 323 -15.87 4.46 -13.83
N PHE A 324 -14.85 3.82 -13.25
CA PHE A 324 -13.72 3.26 -13.97
C PHE A 324 -14.18 2.29 -15.06
N MET A 325 -15.08 1.35 -14.74
CA MET A 325 -15.64 0.42 -15.72
C MET A 325 -16.51 1.13 -16.77
N ALA A 326 -17.22 2.20 -16.40
CA ALA A 326 -18.08 2.96 -17.30
C ALA A 326 -17.30 3.88 -18.25
N THR A 327 -16.13 4.40 -17.88
CA THR A 327 -15.35 5.34 -18.69
C THR A 327 -15.04 4.74 -20.07
N GLN A 328 -15.44 5.41 -21.14
CA GLN A 328 -14.97 5.05 -22.48
C GLN A 328 -13.50 5.43 -22.58
N THR A 329 -12.64 4.50 -23.01
CA THR A 329 -11.26 4.82 -23.37
C THR A 329 -11.31 5.67 -24.64
N THR A 330 -11.32 7.00 -24.47
CA THR A 330 -11.25 7.93 -25.60
C THR A 330 -9.88 7.79 -26.27
N LYS A 331 -9.87 7.80 -27.60
CA LYS A 331 -8.76 7.59 -28.56
C LYS A 331 -7.48 8.44 -28.38
N ALA A 332 -7.29 9.11 -27.24
CA ALA A 332 -6.15 10.01 -26.97
C ALA A 332 -5.12 9.44 -25.99
N VAL A 333 -5.26 8.17 -25.57
CA VAL A 333 -4.30 7.48 -24.71
C VAL A 333 -3.71 6.33 -25.52
N ASP A 334 -2.37 6.22 -25.56
CA ASP A 334 -1.62 5.21 -26.31
C ASP A 334 -2.33 3.85 -26.40
N ASP A 335 -2.44 3.27 -27.61
CA ASP A 335 -3.18 2.03 -27.90
C ASP A 335 -2.85 0.87 -26.93
N ILE A 336 -1.63 0.84 -26.41
CA ILE A 336 -1.14 -0.16 -25.46
C ILE A 336 -1.82 0.03 -24.09
N ASN A 337 -1.92 1.27 -23.59
CA ASN A 337 -2.59 1.59 -22.32
C ASN A 337 -4.10 1.33 -22.39
N GLU A 338 -4.70 1.52 -23.56
CA GLU A 338 -6.09 1.16 -23.82
C GLU A 338 -6.32 -0.35 -23.70
N ALA A 339 -5.44 -1.18 -24.28
CA ALA A 339 -5.56 -2.64 -24.21
C ALA A 339 -5.46 -3.17 -22.77
N ALA A 340 -4.49 -2.69 -21.99
CA ALA A 340 -4.37 -3.10 -20.58
C ALA A 340 -5.56 -2.62 -19.75
N THR A 341 -6.02 -1.39 -19.94
CA THR A 341 -7.20 -0.85 -19.25
C THR A 341 -8.44 -1.70 -19.55
N LYS A 342 -8.65 -2.11 -20.80
CA LYS A 342 -9.76 -3.00 -21.19
C LYS A 342 -9.66 -4.37 -20.52
N ARG A 343 -8.45 -4.94 -20.40
CA ARG A 343 -8.23 -6.21 -19.70
C ARG A 343 -8.56 -6.11 -18.22
N VAL A 344 -8.10 -5.06 -17.55
CA VAL A 344 -8.42 -4.82 -16.13
C VAL A 344 -9.92 -4.67 -15.95
N LYS A 345 -10.60 -3.88 -16.77
CA LYS A 345 -12.07 -3.76 -16.74
C LYS A 345 -12.75 -5.11 -16.88
N PHE A 346 -12.32 -5.93 -17.83
CA PHE A 346 -12.88 -7.25 -18.04
C PHE A 346 -12.77 -8.14 -16.80
N VAL A 347 -11.62 -8.14 -16.09
CA VAL A 347 -11.47 -8.89 -14.83
C VAL A 347 -12.48 -8.43 -13.76
N PHE A 348 -12.64 -7.11 -13.58
CA PHE A 348 -13.62 -6.59 -12.63
C PHE A 348 -15.06 -6.89 -13.03
N GLU A 349 -15.37 -6.85 -14.33
CA GLU A 349 -16.70 -7.18 -14.87
C GLU A 349 -17.05 -8.65 -14.71
N THR A 350 -16.07 -9.57 -14.82
CA THR A 350 -16.29 -11.02 -14.71
C THR A 350 -16.16 -11.56 -13.28
N SER A 351 -15.64 -10.78 -12.33
CA SER A 351 -15.54 -11.20 -10.92
C SER A 351 -16.92 -11.28 -10.25
N ASN A 352 -17.30 -12.50 -9.84
CA ASN A 352 -18.51 -12.73 -9.04
C ASN A 352 -18.45 -12.04 -7.68
N ALA A 353 -17.27 -11.91 -7.07
CA ALA A 353 -17.09 -11.23 -5.80
C ALA A 353 -17.37 -9.73 -5.91
N VAL A 354 -16.88 -9.09 -6.99
CA VAL A 354 -17.21 -7.68 -7.30
C VAL A 354 -18.71 -7.52 -7.48
N ARG A 355 -19.34 -8.33 -8.34
CA ARG A 355 -20.78 -8.23 -8.63
C ARG A 355 -21.62 -8.38 -7.36
N LYS A 356 -21.32 -9.38 -6.53
CA LYS A 356 -22.01 -9.61 -5.25
C LYS A 356 -21.83 -8.45 -4.27
N THR A 357 -20.64 -7.84 -4.24
CA THR A 357 -20.37 -6.70 -3.36
C THR A 357 -21.19 -5.48 -3.78
N VAL A 358 -21.27 -5.20 -5.08
CA VAL A 358 -22.08 -4.11 -5.63
C VAL A 358 -23.58 -4.40 -5.49
N GLU A 359 -24.01 -5.65 -5.67
CA GLU A 359 -25.38 -6.10 -5.42
C GLU A 359 -25.80 -5.86 -3.97
N ASN A 360 -24.97 -6.27 -2.99
CA ASN A 360 -25.24 -5.99 -1.58
C ASN A 360 -25.39 -4.50 -1.32
N TYR A 361 -24.48 -3.68 -1.86
CA TYR A 361 -24.52 -2.23 -1.73
C TYR A 361 -25.80 -1.61 -2.32
N LEU A 362 -26.22 -2.05 -3.51
CA LEU A 362 -27.43 -1.56 -4.16
C LEU A 362 -28.69 -2.03 -3.43
N ASN A 363 -28.72 -3.28 -2.95
CA ASN A 363 -29.80 -3.81 -2.12
C ASN A 363 -29.96 -3.05 -0.79
N GLU A 364 -28.87 -2.67 -0.13
CA GLU A 364 -28.89 -1.81 1.07
C GLU A 364 -29.52 -0.43 0.80
N ARG A 365 -29.45 0.03 -0.45
CA ARG A 365 -30.09 1.27 -0.93
C ARG A 365 -31.49 1.04 -1.49
N ASN A 366 -32.10 -0.13 -1.25
CA ASN A 366 -33.39 -0.57 -1.81
C ASN A 366 -33.42 -0.66 -3.35
N VAL A 367 -32.25 -0.67 -4.00
CA VAL A 367 -32.12 -0.90 -5.43
C VAL A 367 -31.94 -2.41 -5.64
N HIS A 368 -33.05 -3.12 -5.75
CA HIS A 368 -33.07 -4.57 -5.90
C HIS A 368 -32.62 -5.00 -7.29
N ILE A 369 -31.46 -5.64 -7.38
CA ILE A 369 -30.83 -6.05 -8.64
C ILE A 369 -30.35 -7.50 -8.59
N THR A 370 -30.25 -8.16 -9.75
CA THR A 370 -29.62 -9.49 -9.85
C THR A 370 -28.22 -9.41 -10.48
N LEU A 371 -27.36 -10.41 -10.20
CA LEU A 371 -25.98 -10.47 -10.70
C LEU A 371 -25.85 -10.37 -12.23
N ASP A 372 -26.84 -10.86 -12.97
CA ASP A 372 -26.85 -10.85 -14.44
C ASP A 372 -27.14 -9.46 -15.02
N GLU A 373 -27.69 -8.56 -14.21
CA GLU A 373 -28.08 -7.20 -14.62
C GLU A 373 -26.92 -6.20 -14.45
N PHE A 374 -25.78 -6.63 -13.90
CA PHE A 374 -24.65 -5.78 -13.50
C PHE A 374 -24.10 -4.84 -14.60
N PRO A 375 -23.83 -5.30 -15.84
CA PRO A 375 -23.32 -4.40 -16.90
C PRO A 375 -24.33 -3.30 -17.26
N LEU A 376 -25.63 -3.63 -17.26
CA LEU A 376 -26.71 -2.68 -17.55
C LEU A 376 -26.83 -1.62 -16.45
N ILE A 377 -26.74 -2.04 -15.19
CA ILE A 377 -26.83 -1.15 -14.02
C ILE A 377 -25.66 -0.17 -13.97
N ARG A 378 -24.43 -0.65 -14.21
CA ARG A 378 -23.25 0.22 -14.31
C ARG A 378 -23.48 1.29 -15.37
N ASP A 379 -23.89 0.88 -16.56
CA ASP A 379 -24.12 1.81 -17.67
C ASP A 379 -25.22 2.81 -17.31
N ILE A 380 -26.33 2.37 -16.73
CA ILE A 380 -27.44 3.23 -16.32
C ILE A 380 -27.05 4.22 -15.21
N ILE A 381 -26.35 3.78 -14.16
CA ILE A 381 -26.01 4.64 -13.02
C ILE A 381 -24.91 5.64 -13.38
N PHE A 382 -23.93 5.27 -14.20
CA PHE A 382 -22.70 6.07 -14.37
C PHE A 382 -22.42 6.57 -15.79
N ARG A 383 -23.15 6.09 -16.80
CA ARG A 383 -23.20 6.73 -18.12
C ARG A 383 -24.47 7.54 -18.32
N TYR A 384 -25.15 7.94 -17.24
CA TYR A 384 -26.42 8.68 -17.30
C TYR A 384 -26.39 9.94 -18.18
N HIS A 385 -25.23 10.61 -18.24
CA HIS A 385 -24.98 11.75 -19.13
C HIS A 385 -24.65 11.39 -20.59
N SER A 386 -24.67 10.10 -20.96
CA SER A 386 -24.33 9.63 -22.29
C SER A 386 -25.61 9.32 -23.07
N SER A 387 -25.76 9.93 -24.24
CA SER A 387 -26.78 9.57 -25.26
C SER A 387 -26.80 8.06 -25.56
N TYR A 388 -25.73 7.34 -25.28
CA TYR A 388 -25.67 5.88 -25.46
C TYR A 388 -26.80 5.14 -24.73
N ILE A 389 -27.15 5.54 -23.50
CA ILE A 389 -28.27 4.92 -22.77
C ILE A 389 -29.58 5.14 -23.53
N LEU A 390 -29.73 6.31 -24.16
CA LEU A 390 -30.91 6.64 -24.94
C LEU A 390 -31.10 5.68 -26.10
N HIS A 391 -30.02 5.22 -26.74
CA HIS A 391 -30.09 4.37 -27.92
C HIS A 391 -30.01 2.86 -27.62
N ASN A 392 -29.76 2.46 -26.37
CA ASN A 392 -29.60 1.06 -26.00
C ASN A 392 -30.93 0.44 -25.53
N ILE A 393 -31.57 -0.37 -26.39
CA ILE A 393 -32.84 -1.05 -26.11
C ILE A 393 -32.79 -1.90 -24.83
N ALA A 394 -31.66 -2.57 -24.55
CA ALA A 394 -31.53 -3.40 -23.35
C ALA A 394 -31.51 -2.53 -22.08
N CYS A 395 -30.90 -1.34 -22.13
CA CYS A 395 -30.95 -0.37 -21.04
C CYS A 395 -32.37 0.18 -20.84
N GLN A 396 -33.06 0.55 -21.91
CA GLN A 396 -34.46 1.00 -21.87
C GLN A 396 -35.39 -0.07 -21.26
N GLN A 397 -35.31 -1.31 -21.75
CA GLN A 397 -36.09 -2.43 -21.22
C GLN A 397 -35.77 -2.73 -19.75
N TYR A 398 -34.51 -2.56 -19.34
CA TYR A 398 -34.11 -2.71 -17.95
C TYR A 398 -34.70 -1.61 -17.05
N LEU A 399 -34.62 -0.36 -17.48
CA LEU A 399 -35.24 0.78 -16.81
C LEU A 399 -36.74 0.57 -16.64
N GLY A 400 -37.44 0.14 -17.69
CA GLY A 400 -38.86 -0.22 -17.62
C GLY A 400 -39.13 -1.30 -16.57
N ARG A 401 -38.33 -2.38 -16.54
CA ARG A 401 -38.45 -3.44 -15.52
C ARG A 401 -38.21 -2.93 -14.09
N MET A 402 -37.23 -2.06 -13.88
CA MET A 402 -36.97 -1.48 -12.56
C MET A 402 -38.13 -0.59 -12.09
N LEU A 403 -38.69 0.22 -12.99
CA LEU A 403 -39.85 1.07 -12.68
C LEU A 403 -41.11 0.29 -12.33
N HIS A 404 -41.25 -0.93 -12.83
CA HIS A 404 -42.36 -1.84 -12.48
C HIS A 404 -42.20 -2.44 -11.07
N ARG A 405 -40.99 -2.43 -10.49
CA ARG A 405 -40.73 -2.94 -9.12
C ARG A 405 -41.24 -2.01 -8.01
N ARG A 406 -41.86 -0.86 -8.35
CA ARG A 406 -42.47 0.13 -7.42
C ARG A 406 -41.52 0.65 -6.32
N ASP A 407 -40.23 0.77 -6.63
CA ASP A 407 -39.29 1.45 -5.74
C ASP A 407 -39.30 2.98 -6.01
N ASN A 408 -39.71 3.77 -5.02
CA ASN A 408 -39.79 5.22 -5.10
C ASN A 408 -38.41 5.89 -5.28
N GLN A 409 -37.30 5.26 -4.89
CA GLN A 409 -35.97 5.84 -5.13
C GLN A 409 -35.56 5.72 -6.60
N THR A 410 -35.88 4.58 -7.24
CA THR A 410 -35.66 4.37 -8.67
C THR A 410 -36.41 5.40 -9.54
N ALA A 411 -37.61 5.81 -9.12
CA ALA A 411 -38.39 6.86 -9.80
C ALA A 411 -37.66 8.23 -9.83
N ASN A 412 -36.94 8.59 -8.76
CA ASN A 412 -36.19 9.86 -8.70
C ASN A 412 -34.98 9.88 -9.65
N TYR A 413 -34.23 8.77 -9.72
CA TYR A 413 -33.14 8.65 -10.69
C TYR A 413 -33.67 8.71 -12.13
N PHE A 414 -34.83 8.12 -12.37
CA PHE A 414 -35.49 8.18 -13.67
C PHE A 414 -35.84 9.61 -14.10
N ILE A 415 -36.35 10.44 -13.18
CA ILE A 415 -36.64 11.85 -13.46
C ILE A 415 -35.37 12.61 -13.83
N ILE A 416 -34.26 12.38 -13.11
CA ILE A 416 -32.96 13.01 -13.41
C ILE A 416 -32.45 12.59 -14.80
N TRP A 417 -32.59 11.31 -15.16
CA TRP A 417 -32.21 10.80 -16.48
C TRP A 417 -33.09 11.37 -17.59
N PHE A 418 -34.40 11.48 -17.35
CA PHE A 418 -35.34 12.08 -18.28
C PHE A 418 -35.05 13.57 -18.48
N GLN A 419 -34.70 14.30 -17.41
CA GLN A 419 -34.25 15.69 -17.49
C GLN A 419 -33.00 15.85 -18.37
N GLN A 420 -32.04 14.94 -18.27
CA GLN A 420 -30.84 14.96 -19.10
C GLN A 420 -31.11 14.63 -20.56
N PHE A 421 -31.99 13.66 -20.84
CA PHE A 421 -32.48 13.38 -22.18
C PHE A 421 -33.03 14.65 -22.86
N LEU A 422 -33.84 15.43 -22.14
CA LEU A 422 -34.38 16.68 -22.64
C LEU A 422 -33.28 17.74 -22.89
N CYS A 423 -32.21 17.72 -22.09
CA CYS A 423 -31.13 18.72 -22.18
C CYS A 423 -30.03 18.36 -23.20
N GLU A 424 -29.99 17.15 -23.75
CA GLU A 424 -28.93 16.75 -24.68
C GLU A 424 -29.14 17.38 -26.07
N SER A 425 -28.15 18.16 -26.53
CA SER A 425 -28.19 18.82 -27.84
C SER A 425 -27.92 17.81 -28.96
N ASN A 426 -28.90 16.97 -29.27
CA ASN A 426 -28.80 16.04 -30.38
C ASN A 426 -29.10 16.81 -31.70
N PRO A 427 -28.30 16.74 -32.77
CA PRO A 427 -28.60 17.44 -34.02
C PRO A 427 -29.54 16.66 -34.97
N ASP A 428 -29.72 15.35 -34.78
CA ASP A 428 -30.51 14.53 -35.71
C ASP A 428 -31.96 14.33 -35.27
N TRP A 429 -32.86 15.04 -35.97
CA TRP A 429 -34.31 15.03 -35.75
C TRP A 429 -34.97 13.64 -35.90
N MET A 430 -34.41 12.76 -36.74
CA MET A 430 -35.01 11.47 -37.10
C MET A 430 -35.11 10.47 -35.94
N ASN A 431 -34.30 10.63 -34.89
CA ASN A 431 -34.28 9.70 -33.77
C ASN A 431 -35.03 10.23 -32.53
N TYR A 432 -35.29 11.53 -32.43
CA TYR A 432 -35.81 12.13 -31.20
C TYR A 432 -37.25 11.70 -30.88
N GLU A 433 -38.15 11.68 -31.87
CA GLU A 433 -39.54 11.25 -31.69
C GLU A 433 -39.63 9.78 -31.27
N THR A 434 -38.90 8.91 -31.96
CA THR A 434 -38.81 7.48 -31.66
C THR A 434 -38.28 7.24 -30.24
N LEU A 435 -37.22 7.96 -29.85
CA LEU A 435 -36.64 7.86 -28.50
C LEU A 435 -37.59 8.35 -27.44
N LEU A 436 -38.28 9.48 -27.68
CA LEU A 436 -39.27 10.02 -26.74
C LEU A 436 -40.40 9.02 -26.50
N ILE A 437 -40.91 8.38 -27.56
CA ILE A 437 -41.95 7.34 -27.45
C ILE A 437 -41.42 6.14 -26.65
N GLN A 438 -40.22 5.64 -26.96
CA GLN A 438 -39.60 4.52 -26.25
C GLN A 438 -39.37 4.82 -24.76
N TRP A 439 -38.91 6.02 -24.44
CA TRP A 439 -38.74 6.47 -23.07
C TRP A 439 -40.07 6.56 -22.34
N THR A 440 -41.07 7.17 -22.97
CA THR A 440 -42.41 7.30 -22.37
C THR A 440 -43.03 5.94 -22.07
N GLN A 441 -42.86 4.95 -22.95
CA GLN A 441 -43.28 3.57 -22.71
C GLN A 441 -42.65 2.93 -21.47
N CYS A 442 -41.45 3.35 -21.05
CA CYS A 442 -40.79 2.80 -19.86
C CYS A 442 -41.50 3.17 -18.55
N PHE A 443 -42.15 4.34 -18.49
CA PHE A 443 -42.75 4.85 -17.25
C PHE A 443 -44.24 5.13 -17.32
N VAL A 444 -44.84 5.20 -18.51
CA VAL A 444 -46.25 5.58 -18.67
C VAL A 444 -47.16 4.69 -17.85
N HIS A 445 -46.87 3.39 -17.72
CA HIS A 445 -47.67 2.45 -16.92
C HIS A 445 -47.50 2.60 -15.40
N ASN A 446 -46.52 3.38 -14.92
CA ASN A 446 -46.35 3.72 -13.51
C ASN A 446 -47.02 5.09 -13.26
N GLN A 447 -48.28 5.06 -12.78
CA GLN A 447 -49.11 6.25 -12.60
C GLN A 447 -48.47 7.32 -11.71
N ASP A 448 -47.82 6.93 -10.61
CA ASP A 448 -47.21 7.88 -9.68
C ASP A 448 -46.04 8.62 -10.33
N LEU A 449 -45.17 7.89 -11.05
CA LEU A 449 -44.05 8.49 -11.78
C LEU A 449 -44.54 9.32 -12.98
N PHE A 450 -45.51 8.82 -13.74
CA PHE A 450 -46.10 9.56 -14.87
C PHE A 450 -46.75 10.86 -14.37
N SER A 451 -47.53 10.80 -13.29
CA SER A 451 -48.11 11.98 -12.65
C SER A 451 -47.04 12.96 -12.16
N THR A 452 -45.96 12.46 -11.54
CA THR A 452 -44.83 13.29 -11.09
C THR A 452 -44.14 14.01 -12.25
N ILE A 453 -43.89 13.31 -13.37
CA ILE A 453 -43.29 13.91 -14.57
C ILE A 453 -44.22 14.98 -15.16
N ILE A 454 -45.53 14.70 -15.22
CA ILE A 454 -46.54 15.67 -15.68
C ILE A 454 -46.59 16.89 -14.75
N GLN A 455 -46.52 16.72 -13.43
CA GLN A 455 -46.47 17.83 -12.47
C GLN A 455 -45.22 18.69 -12.62
N GLN A 456 -44.12 18.12 -13.13
CA GLN A 456 -42.88 18.84 -13.38
C GLN A 456 -42.76 19.39 -14.80
N ILE A 457 -43.77 19.20 -15.67
CA ILE A 457 -43.64 19.47 -17.11
C ILE A 457 -43.23 20.92 -17.41
N ASP A 458 -43.77 21.89 -16.67
CA ASP A 458 -43.41 23.31 -16.83
C ASP A 458 -41.96 23.58 -16.46
N THR A 459 -41.47 22.96 -15.38
CA THR A 459 -40.06 23.05 -14.97
C THR A 459 -39.14 22.39 -15.99
N LEU A 460 -39.54 21.24 -16.53
CA LEU A 460 -38.81 20.53 -17.58
C LEU A 460 -38.72 21.36 -18.88
N ILE A 461 -39.83 21.98 -19.28
CA ILE A 461 -39.87 22.90 -20.43
C ILE A 461 -38.95 24.10 -20.18
N GLU A 462 -38.99 24.72 -19.00
CA GLU A 462 -38.13 25.86 -18.68
C GLU A 462 -36.63 25.49 -18.73
N LEU A 463 -36.27 24.34 -18.16
CA LEU A 463 -34.89 23.84 -18.16
C LEU A 463 -34.39 23.59 -19.58
N TRP A 464 -35.25 22.99 -20.42
CA TRP A 464 -34.93 22.73 -21.81
C TRP A 464 -34.80 24.01 -22.64
N THR A 465 -35.73 24.96 -22.45
CA THR A 465 -35.70 26.26 -23.15
C THR A 465 -34.45 27.07 -22.79
N LYS A 466 -33.88 26.87 -21.59
CA LYS A 466 -32.59 27.46 -21.20
C LYS A 466 -31.39 26.84 -21.92
N VAL A 467 -31.40 25.52 -22.14
CA VAL A 467 -30.29 24.79 -22.76
C VAL A 467 -30.34 24.84 -24.29
N ALA A 468 -31.53 24.86 -24.88
CA ALA A 468 -31.76 24.89 -26.33
C ALA A 468 -32.83 25.95 -26.72
N PRO A 469 -32.53 27.26 -26.57
CA PRO A 469 -33.51 28.35 -26.66
C PRO A 469 -34.23 28.49 -28.02
N ASN A 470 -33.69 27.89 -29.08
CA ASN A 470 -34.26 27.96 -30.43
C ASN A 470 -34.93 26.65 -30.90
N ASP A 471 -35.09 25.64 -30.02
CA ASP A 471 -35.64 24.32 -30.37
C ASP A 471 -37.13 24.17 -30.00
N HIS A 472 -37.94 25.12 -30.47
CA HIS A 472 -39.40 25.14 -30.21
C HIS A 472 -40.12 23.90 -30.74
N LYS A 473 -39.58 23.30 -31.82
CA LYS A 473 -40.21 22.18 -32.51
C LYS A 473 -40.10 20.89 -31.67
N ARG A 474 -39.01 20.66 -30.93
CA ARG A 474 -38.92 19.54 -29.98
C ARG A 474 -39.76 19.71 -28.73
N THR A 475 -39.79 20.92 -28.18
CA THR A 475 -40.63 21.25 -27.03
C THR A 475 -42.10 20.99 -27.37
N THR A 476 -42.54 21.40 -28.56
CA THR A 476 -43.91 21.17 -29.05
C THR A 476 -44.20 19.68 -29.21
N LEU A 477 -43.27 18.91 -29.79
CA LEU A 477 -43.42 17.46 -29.95
C LEU A 477 -43.53 16.74 -28.60
N PHE A 478 -42.68 17.10 -27.63
CA PHE A 478 -42.71 16.57 -26.28
C PHE A 478 -44.04 16.82 -25.59
N VAL A 479 -44.48 18.09 -25.55
CA VAL A 479 -45.77 18.48 -24.94
C VAL A 479 -46.92 17.74 -25.62
N THR A 480 -46.93 17.68 -26.95
CA THR A 480 -47.98 16.99 -27.71
C THR A 480 -48.01 15.50 -27.38
N HIS A 481 -46.85 14.84 -27.30
CA HIS A 481 -46.75 13.44 -26.95
C HIS A 481 -47.24 13.17 -25.51
N MET A 482 -46.77 13.94 -24.53
CA MET A 482 -47.19 13.77 -23.14
C MET A 482 -48.69 14.00 -22.93
N ILE A 483 -49.26 15.01 -23.60
CA ILE A 483 -50.72 15.24 -23.60
C ILE A 483 -51.45 14.05 -24.24
N THR A 484 -50.96 13.54 -25.36
CA THR A 484 -51.55 12.38 -26.04
C THR A 484 -51.56 11.16 -25.12
N GLU A 485 -50.47 10.90 -24.41
CA GLU A 485 -50.38 9.82 -23.44
C GLU A 485 -51.28 10.04 -22.22
N CYS A 486 -51.45 11.28 -21.75
CA CYS A 486 -52.44 11.59 -20.70
C CYS A 486 -53.87 11.25 -21.15
N PHE A 487 -54.25 11.62 -22.38
CA PHE A 487 -55.56 11.26 -22.93
C PHE A 487 -55.73 9.75 -23.12
N ARG A 488 -54.68 9.05 -23.54
CA ARG A 488 -54.68 7.59 -23.67
C ARG A 488 -54.89 6.92 -22.31
N GLN A 489 -54.14 7.34 -21.29
CA GLN A 489 -54.29 6.88 -19.90
C GLN A 489 -55.69 7.12 -19.35
N GLY A 490 -56.26 8.31 -19.56
CA GLY A 490 -57.62 8.63 -19.11
C GLY A 490 -58.67 7.71 -19.73
N LYS A 491 -58.55 7.43 -21.04
CA LYS A 491 -59.44 6.49 -21.74
C LYS A 491 -59.28 5.04 -21.26
N GLU A 492 -58.06 4.60 -20.98
CA GLU A 492 -57.78 3.24 -20.48
C GLU A 492 -58.26 3.03 -19.04
N GLN A 493 -58.40 4.11 -18.26
CA GLN A 493 -58.82 4.07 -16.86
C GLN A 493 -60.32 4.28 -16.64
N ASN A 494 -61.14 4.37 -17.70
CA ASN A 494 -62.58 4.67 -17.65
C ASN A 494 -62.90 5.93 -16.80
N ILE A 495 -62.21 7.03 -17.10
CA ILE A 495 -62.63 8.39 -16.69
C ILE A 495 -63.28 9.08 -17.88
#